data_AF-A0A7S3KW09-F1
#
_entry.id   AF-A0A7S3KW09-F1
#
_cell.length_a   1.000
_cell.length_b   1.000
_cell.length_c   1.000
_cell.angle_alpha   90.00
_cell.angle_beta   90.00
_cell.angle_gamma   90.00
#
_symmetry.space_group_name_H-M   'P 1'
#
loop_
_entity.id
_entity.type
_entity.pdbx_description
1 polymer ?
#
loop_
_entity_poly.entity_id
_entity_poly.type
_entity_poly.pdbx_seq_one_letter_code
_entity_poly.pdbx_strand_id
1 'polypeptide(L)'
;MWRADYFGQEHAVETMETQFTTLPPADKLHQLSIPEMKRTDKAKIALPEYRAEGPWNITLTVVSVAPRILQIDNFLSDVEVDHLLDLAHQAHLDRSSTGNAGGEAHISTVRTSRNTWLRRYSTPILDAIYKRGADVLKIEEDLMRHRLPEERPDFPNRKPISEDLQLVHYDVGQQYTAHHDFGYPDARPNAPSRSINLCMYLNEGMTGGETAFPRWRNAHTTDAVKAVPQKGKAMIFYMKNPDGNLDDLSQHAAMPVVDGEKWFMNLWTWDPVRE
;
A
#
# COMPACT_ATOMS: atom_id res chain seq x y z
N MET A 1 -11.48 -1.66 9.23
CA MET A 1 -10.51 -2.56 9.88
C MET A 1 -11.03 -3.99 9.87
N TRP A 2 -10.25 -4.95 9.37
CA TRP A 2 -10.59 -6.38 9.43
C TRP A 2 -10.36 -6.96 10.83
N ARG A 3 -11.14 -7.98 11.17
CA ARG A 3 -10.88 -8.79 12.37
C ARG A 3 -9.70 -9.71 12.09
N ALA A 4 -8.90 -9.96 13.12
CA ALA A 4 -7.76 -10.86 13.07
C ALA A 4 -7.69 -11.58 14.42
N ASP A 5 -8.65 -12.48 14.62
CA ASP A 5 -8.89 -13.18 15.89
C ASP A 5 -7.96 -14.40 16.04
N TYR A 6 -7.56 -15.03 14.93
CA TYR A 6 -6.63 -16.17 14.91
C TYR A 6 -5.85 -16.28 13.59
N PHE A 7 -4.72 -17.00 13.61
CA PHE A 7 -3.89 -17.26 12.43
C PHE A 7 -4.63 -18.12 11.41
N GLY A 8 -4.59 -17.74 10.14
CA GLY A 8 -5.31 -18.43 9.07
C GLY A 8 -6.81 -18.07 9.00
N GLN A 9 -7.29 -17.11 9.79
CA GLN A 9 -8.64 -16.57 9.58
C GLN A 9 -8.71 -15.92 8.19
N GLU A 10 -9.75 -16.24 7.43
CA GLU A 10 -9.96 -15.72 6.09
C GLU A 10 -11.14 -14.74 6.05
N HIS A 11 -11.02 -13.73 5.20
CA HIS A 11 -12.13 -12.85 4.81
C HIS A 11 -12.23 -12.80 3.29
N ALA A 12 -13.45 -12.77 2.77
CA ALA A 12 -13.70 -12.59 1.34
C ALA A 12 -14.11 -11.14 1.04
N VAL A 13 -13.57 -10.59 -0.04
CA VAL A 13 -13.95 -9.29 -0.61
C VAL A 13 -14.29 -9.50 -2.08
N GLU A 14 -15.56 -9.34 -2.42
CA GLU A 14 -15.98 -9.26 -3.82
C GLU A 14 -15.71 -7.85 -4.35
N THR A 15 -15.01 -7.75 -5.48
CA THR A 15 -14.73 -6.49 -6.16
C THR A 15 -14.98 -6.60 -7.67
N MET A 16 -15.47 -5.50 -8.26
CA MET A 16 -15.53 -5.36 -9.71
C MET A 16 -14.21 -4.84 -10.30
N GLU A 17 -13.30 -4.32 -9.46
CA GLU A 17 -12.00 -3.78 -9.90
C GLU A 17 -11.00 -4.92 -10.14
N THR A 18 -11.33 -5.77 -11.11
CA THR A 18 -10.52 -6.91 -11.54
C THR A 18 -9.19 -6.46 -12.13
N GLN A 19 -8.25 -7.40 -12.19
CA GLN A 19 -6.89 -7.16 -12.68
C GLN A 19 -6.87 -6.88 -14.18
N PHE A 20 -5.98 -5.98 -14.60
CA PHE A 20 -5.59 -5.93 -16.01
C PHE A 20 -4.84 -7.20 -16.38
N THR A 21 -5.28 -7.94 -17.39
CA THR A 21 -4.62 -9.16 -17.89
C THR A 21 -3.95 -8.95 -19.24
N THR A 22 -4.24 -7.82 -19.89
CA THR A 22 -3.60 -7.37 -21.12
C THR A 22 -3.27 -5.89 -20.98
N LEU A 23 -2.08 -5.47 -21.42
CA LEU A 23 -1.70 -4.06 -21.38
C LEU A 23 -2.54 -3.27 -22.40
N PRO A 24 -3.29 -2.23 -21.98
CA PRO A 24 -3.97 -1.34 -22.91
C PRO A 24 -2.97 -0.60 -23.81
N PRO A 25 -3.35 -0.22 -25.04
CA PRO A 25 -2.49 0.58 -25.90
C PRO A 25 -2.22 1.96 -25.28
N ALA A 26 -1.09 2.58 -25.66
CA ALA A 26 -0.57 3.78 -25.01
C ALA A 26 -1.55 4.97 -25.01
N ASP A 27 -2.40 5.11 -26.04
CA ASP A 27 -3.43 6.15 -26.11
C ASP A 27 -4.53 6.00 -25.04
N LYS A 28 -4.70 4.79 -24.50
CA LYS A 28 -5.63 4.50 -23.39
C LYS A 28 -4.99 4.71 -22.02
N LEU A 29 -3.66 4.72 -21.91
CA LEU A 29 -2.92 4.93 -20.66
C LEU A 29 -2.68 6.42 -20.36
N HIS A 30 -3.73 7.22 -20.50
CA HIS A 30 -3.68 8.67 -20.29
C HIS A 30 -3.90 9.07 -18.83
N GLN A 31 -3.53 10.31 -18.51
CA GLN A 31 -3.79 10.92 -17.22
C GLN A 31 -5.28 11.20 -17.04
N LEU A 32 -5.85 10.74 -15.92
CA LEU A 32 -7.26 10.90 -15.59
C LEU A 32 -7.57 12.25 -14.95
N SER A 33 -8.71 12.81 -15.32
CA SER A 33 -9.34 13.92 -14.60
C SER A 33 -10.09 13.43 -13.34
N ILE A 34 -10.44 14.36 -12.44
CA ILE A 34 -11.23 14.05 -11.24
C ILE A 34 -12.58 13.38 -11.60
N PRO A 35 -13.35 13.88 -12.59
CA PRO A 35 -14.59 13.21 -13.02
C PRO A 35 -14.39 11.79 -13.53
N GLU A 36 -13.27 11.48 -14.20
CA GLU A 36 -12.99 10.13 -14.72
C GLU A 36 -12.63 9.14 -13.60
N MET A 37 -11.95 9.60 -12.55
CA MET A 37 -11.65 8.75 -11.38
C MET A 37 -12.89 8.44 -10.54
N LYS A 38 -13.94 9.27 -10.62
CA LYS A 38 -15.16 9.11 -9.82
C LYS A 38 -15.82 7.76 -10.07
N ARG A 39 -15.98 6.95 -9.03
CA ARG A 39 -16.77 5.72 -9.10
C ARG A 39 -18.27 6.06 -9.06
N THR A 40 -18.88 6.28 -10.22
CA THR A 40 -20.33 6.55 -10.32
C THR A 40 -21.19 5.30 -10.18
N ASP A 41 -20.67 4.16 -10.63
CA ASP A 41 -21.33 2.86 -10.62
C ASP A 41 -20.25 1.78 -10.46
N LYS A 42 -20.39 0.92 -9.45
CA LYS A 42 -19.42 -0.16 -9.18
C LYS A 42 -19.36 -1.18 -10.33
N ALA A 43 -20.43 -1.32 -11.12
CA ALA A 43 -20.44 -2.23 -12.26
C ALA A 43 -19.72 -1.65 -13.50
N LYS A 44 -19.50 -0.33 -13.55
CA LYS A 44 -18.83 0.33 -14.67
C LYS A 44 -17.34 0.48 -14.37
N ILE A 45 -16.56 -0.44 -14.90
CA ILE A 45 -15.11 -0.43 -14.79
C ILE A 45 -14.48 0.19 -16.04
N ALA A 46 -13.33 0.83 -15.87
CA ALA A 46 -12.58 1.39 -16.99
C ALA A 46 -11.85 0.29 -17.74
N LEU A 47 -11.92 0.31 -19.08
CA LEU A 47 -11.18 -0.61 -19.95
C LEU A 47 -11.47 -2.10 -19.66
N PRO A 48 -12.76 -2.52 -19.57
CA PRO A 48 -13.13 -3.89 -19.20
C PRO A 48 -12.55 -4.95 -20.13
N GLU A 49 -12.34 -4.63 -21.41
CA GLU A 49 -11.81 -5.53 -22.44
C GLU A 49 -10.33 -5.92 -22.21
N TYR A 50 -9.64 -5.22 -21.31
CA TYR A 50 -8.24 -5.49 -20.94
C TYR A 50 -8.11 -6.15 -19.56
N ARG A 51 -9.24 -6.45 -18.90
CA ARG A 51 -9.28 -6.96 -17.54
C ARG A 51 -9.79 -8.40 -17.49
N ALA A 52 -9.46 -9.09 -16.40
CA ALA A 52 -10.08 -10.36 -16.07
C ALA A 52 -11.60 -10.20 -15.91
N GLU A 53 -12.35 -11.23 -16.31
CA GLU A 53 -13.79 -11.28 -16.09
C GLU A 53 -14.11 -11.24 -14.59
N GLY A 54 -15.19 -10.53 -14.23
CA GLY A 54 -15.60 -10.31 -12.84
C GLY A 54 -17.03 -10.77 -12.54
N PRO A 55 -17.48 -10.68 -11.27
CA PRO A 55 -16.74 -10.13 -10.12
C PRO A 55 -15.59 -11.03 -9.66
N TRP A 56 -14.57 -10.44 -9.02
CA TRP A 56 -13.45 -11.16 -8.43
C TRP A 56 -13.57 -11.24 -6.91
N ASN A 57 -13.44 -12.46 -6.37
CA ASN A 57 -13.40 -12.73 -4.94
C ASN A 57 -11.95 -12.77 -4.43
N ILE A 58 -11.54 -11.72 -3.73
CA ILE A 58 -10.23 -11.62 -3.08
C ILE A 58 -10.31 -12.26 -1.69
N THR A 59 -9.37 -13.14 -1.38
CA THR A 59 -9.23 -13.72 -0.03
C THR A 59 -8.14 -13.00 0.74
N LEU A 60 -8.46 -12.53 1.94
CA LEU A 60 -7.54 -11.94 2.90
C LEU A 60 -7.28 -12.95 4.01
N THR A 61 -6.04 -13.42 4.15
CA THR A 61 -5.66 -14.40 5.17
C THR A 61 -4.88 -13.74 6.29
N VAL A 62 -5.33 -13.91 7.53
CA VAL A 62 -4.67 -13.37 8.72
C VAL A 62 -3.39 -14.13 9.00
N VAL A 63 -2.25 -13.45 8.88
CA VAL A 63 -0.91 -14.01 9.18
C VAL A 63 -0.38 -13.55 10.54
N SER A 64 -1.01 -12.54 11.14
CA SER A 64 -0.74 -12.13 12.51
C SER A 64 -1.95 -11.45 13.17
N VAL A 65 -2.16 -11.77 14.44
CA VAL A 65 -3.16 -11.15 15.32
C VAL A 65 -2.64 -9.84 15.94
N ALA A 66 -1.37 -9.80 16.34
CA ALA A 66 -0.76 -8.64 17.00
C ALA A 66 0.73 -8.49 16.62
N PRO A 67 1.12 -7.50 15.78
CA PRO A 67 0.23 -6.55 15.12
C PRO A 67 -0.70 -7.25 14.12
N ARG A 68 -1.79 -6.60 13.74
CA ARG A 68 -2.73 -7.19 12.77
C ARG A 68 -2.16 -7.11 11.37
N ILE A 69 -1.93 -8.27 10.78
CA ILE A 69 -1.37 -8.41 9.43
C ILE A 69 -2.24 -9.41 8.65
N LEU A 70 -2.70 -8.99 7.48
CA LEU A 70 -3.41 -9.81 6.52
C LEU A 70 -2.61 -9.88 5.23
N GLN A 71 -2.55 -11.05 4.61
CA GLN A 71 -1.95 -11.29 3.31
C GLN A 71 -3.03 -11.42 2.26
N ILE A 72 -2.74 -10.98 1.04
CA ILE A 72 -3.53 -11.19 -0.16
C ILE A 72 -2.60 -11.74 -1.23
N ASP A 73 -2.85 -12.97 -1.67
CA ASP A 73 -2.10 -13.56 -2.78
C ASP A 73 -2.69 -13.09 -4.12
N ASN A 74 -1.83 -12.90 -5.11
CA ASN A 74 -2.21 -12.45 -6.45
C ASN A 74 -3.07 -11.17 -6.43
N PHE A 75 -2.70 -10.16 -5.64
CA PHE A 75 -3.40 -8.87 -5.62
C PHE A 75 -3.17 -8.07 -6.90
N LEU A 76 -1.94 -8.10 -7.44
CA LEU A 76 -1.59 -7.53 -8.75
C LEU A 76 -1.35 -8.65 -9.76
N SER A 77 -1.72 -8.41 -11.02
CA SER A 77 -1.31 -9.28 -12.13
C SER A 77 0.10 -8.97 -12.62
N ASP A 78 0.66 -9.85 -13.44
CA ASP A 78 1.93 -9.59 -14.12
C ASP A 78 1.90 -8.30 -14.95
N VAL A 79 0.81 -8.06 -15.69
CA VAL A 79 0.64 -6.85 -16.51
C VAL A 79 0.63 -5.59 -15.65
N GLU A 80 -0.04 -5.61 -14.50
CA GLU A 80 -0.06 -4.47 -13.59
C GLU A 80 1.32 -4.24 -12.98
N VAL A 81 2.02 -5.30 -12.59
CA VAL A 81 3.38 -5.22 -12.06
C VAL A 81 4.36 -4.65 -13.09
N ASP A 82 4.34 -5.17 -14.32
CA ASP A 82 5.24 -4.72 -15.38
C ASP A 82 4.99 -3.23 -15.72
N HIS A 83 3.72 -2.82 -15.78
CA HIS A 83 3.33 -1.40 -15.97
C HIS A 83 3.85 -0.50 -14.85
N LEU A 84 3.79 -0.95 -13.58
CA LEU A 84 4.30 -0.19 -12.43
C LEU A 84 5.83 -0.05 -12.48
N LEU A 85 6.54 -1.10 -12.86
CA LEU A 85 8.00 -1.08 -13.02
C LEU A 85 8.42 -0.21 -14.22
N ASP A 86 7.68 -0.23 -15.33
CA ASP A 86 7.93 0.66 -16.47
C ASP A 86 7.78 2.13 -16.09
N LEU A 87 6.72 2.48 -15.34
CA LEU A 87 6.56 3.83 -14.81
C LEU A 87 7.69 4.21 -13.86
N ALA A 88 8.17 3.26 -13.04
CA ALA A 88 9.31 3.50 -12.15
C ALA A 88 10.61 3.74 -12.90
N HIS A 89 10.87 3.00 -13.99
CA HIS A 89 12.07 3.17 -14.82
C HIS A 89 12.04 4.46 -15.63
N GLN A 90 10.85 4.91 -16.04
CA GLN A 90 10.66 6.22 -16.68
C GLN A 90 10.79 7.37 -15.67
N ALA A 91 10.42 7.13 -14.42
CA ALA A 91 10.68 8.05 -13.33
C ALA A 91 12.15 8.01 -12.90
N HIS A 92 12.66 9.14 -12.42
CA HIS A 92 13.93 9.12 -11.70
C HIS A 92 13.66 8.59 -10.28
N LEU A 93 14.40 7.56 -9.86
CA LEU A 93 14.40 7.12 -8.47
C LEU A 93 15.40 7.95 -7.67
N ASP A 94 14.91 8.57 -6.60
CA ASP A 94 15.73 9.35 -5.67
C ASP A 94 16.15 8.50 -4.47
N ARG A 95 17.21 8.91 -3.79
CA ARG A 95 17.59 8.30 -2.50
C ARG A 95 16.46 8.52 -1.49
N SER A 96 15.97 7.45 -0.88
CA SER A 96 14.88 7.56 0.08
C SER A 96 15.31 8.33 1.34
N SER A 97 14.46 9.26 1.79
CA SER A 97 14.65 10.01 3.03
C SER A 97 13.78 9.44 4.16
N THR A 98 14.22 9.67 5.39
CA THR A 98 13.41 9.52 6.61
C THR A 98 12.98 10.91 7.02
N GLY A 99 11.67 11.18 7.12
CA GLY A 99 11.17 12.52 7.42
C GLY A 99 11.59 12.98 8.83
N ASN A 100 12.57 13.87 8.92
CA ASN A 100 12.73 14.74 10.09
C ASN A 100 11.95 16.02 9.80
N ALA A 101 11.07 16.40 10.72
CA ALA A 101 10.41 17.70 10.69
C ALA A 101 11.46 18.80 10.81
N GLY A 102 11.87 19.37 9.67
CA GLY A 102 12.74 20.54 9.58
C GLY A 102 14.17 20.21 9.14
N GLY A 103 14.49 20.59 7.90
CA GLY A 103 15.87 20.87 7.46
C GLY A 103 16.61 19.69 6.82
N GLU A 104 16.97 19.89 5.55
CA GLU A 104 17.89 19.13 4.68
C GLU A 104 17.69 17.61 4.54
N ALA A 105 17.62 17.16 3.29
CA ALA A 105 17.58 15.74 2.93
C ALA A 105 18.92 15.08 3.28
N HIS A 106 19.10 14.68 4.54
CA HIS A 106 20.23 13.85 4.94
C HIS A 106 20.09 12.46 4.31
N ILE A 107 21.17 11.99 3.67
CA ILE A 107 21.26 10.60 3.18
C ILE A 107 21.06 9.68 4.37
N SER A 108 19.94 8.96 4.39
CA SER A 108 19.60 8.08 5.49
C SER A 108 20.53 6.86 5.50
N THR A 109 21.13 6.59 6.66
CA THR A 109 21.89 5.35 6.94
C THR A 109 20.96 4.22 7.38
N VAL A 110 19.74 4.56 7.80
CA VAL A 110 18.73 3.64 8.32
C VAL A 110 17.74 3.20 7.25
N ARG A 111 17.50 4.04 6.23
CA ARG A 111 16.74 3.72 5.02
C ARG A 111 17.64 3.90 3.81
N THR A 112 18.07 2.80 3.21
CA THR A 112 19.08 2.83 2.17
C THR A 112 18.56 2.48 0.79
N SER A 113 17.24 2.47 0.60
CA SER A 113 16.59 2.26 -0.68
C SER A 113 16.59 3.51 -1.56
N ARG A 114 16.15 3.33 -2.81
CA ARG A 114 15.70 4.41 -3.67
C ARG A 114 14.18 4.34 -3.82
N ASN A 115 13.52 5.47 -4.06
CA ASN A 115 12.07 5.49 -4.27
C ASN A 115 11.64 6.54 -5.29
N THR A 116 10.42 6.36 -5.78
CA THR A 116 9.66 7.35 -6.54
C THR A 116 8.19 7.28 -6.14
N TRP A 117 7.37 8.20 -6.65
CA TRP A 117 5.95 8.30 -6.31
C TRP A 117 5.10 8.24 -7.58
N LEU A 118 4.21 7.24 -7.63
CA LEU A 118 3.28 7.05 -8.73
C LEU A 118 1.92 7.62 -8.33
N ARG A 119 1.45 8.64 -9.05
CA ARG A 119 0.19 9.30 -8.71
C ARG A 119 -0.98 8.50 -9.22
N ARG A 120 -2.02 8.34 -8.40
CA ARG A 120 -3.25 7.59 -8.74
C ARG A 120 -3.79 7.94 -10.14
N TYR A 121 -3.85 9.23 -10.46
CA TYR A 121 -4.44 9.74 -11.69
C TYR A 121 -3.56 9.54 -12.94
N SER A 122 -2.35 8.99 -12.82
CA SER A 122 -1.41 8.96 -13.95
C SER A 122 -1.87 8.01 -15.05
N THR A 123 -2.51 6.89 -14.71
CA THR A 123 -3.06 5.93 -15.69
C THR A 123 -4.33 5.25 -15.16
N PRO A 124 -5.19 4.68 -16.03
CA PRO A 124 -6.32 3.86 -15.61
C PRO A 124 -5.94 2.62 -14.80
N ILE A 125 -4.74 2.09 -15.00
CA ILE A 125 -4.22 0.94 -14.22
C ILE A 125 -3.98 1.34 -12.77
N LEU A 126 -3.32 2.47 -12.53
CA LEU A 126 -3.10 2.99 -11.18
C LEU A 126 -4.43 3.28 -10.48
N ASP A 127 -5.37 3.92 -11.16
CA ASP A 127 -6.70 4.19 -10.62
C ASP A 127 -7.45 2.90 -10.23
N ALA A 128 -7.36 1.84 -11.04
CA ALA A 128 -7.92 0.53 -10.72
C ALA A 128 -7.30 -0.09 -9.46
N ILE A 129 -5.98 0.00 -9.29
CA ILE A 129 -5.29 -0.49 -8.09
C ILE A 129 -5.75 0.26 -6.84
N TYR A 130 -5.90 1.59 -6.90
CA TYR A 130 -6.45 2.39 -5.79
C TYR A 130 -7.90 2.01 -5.47
N LYS A 131 -8.72 1.83 -6.52
CA LYS A 131 -10.13 1.43 -6.40
C LYS A 131 -10.26 0.04 -5.76
N ARG A 132 -9.45 -0.93 -6.19
CA ARG A 132 -9.35 -2.26 -5.57
C ARG A 132 -8.82 -2.17 -4.14
N GLY A 133 -7.84 -1.31 -3.90
CA GLY A 133 -7.29 -0.97 -2.59
C GLY A 133 -8.37 -0.48 -1.62
N ALA A 134 -9.24 0.43 -2.06
CA ALA A 134 -10.35 0.94 -1.26
C ALA A 134 -11.29 -0.19 -0.81
N ASP A 135 -11.62 -1.12 -1.71
CA ASP A 135 -12.48 -2.27 -1.41
C ASP A 135 -11.85 -3.19 -0.35
N VAL A 136 -10.58 -3.58 -0.52
CA VAL A 136 -9.88 -4.45 0.45
C VAL A 136 -9.55 -3.76 1.78
N LEU A 137 -9.46 -2.43 1.80
CA LEU A 137 -9.21 -1.67 3.04
C LEU A 137 -10.49 -1.34 3.82
N LYS A 138 -11.67 -1.58 3.23
CA LYS A 138 -12.98 -1.08 3.71
C LYS A 138 -13.00 0.44 3.86
N ILE A 139 -12.48 1.14 2.86
CA ILE A 139 -12.51 2.61 2.78
C ILE A 139 -13.41 2.99 1.61
N GLU A 140 -14.30 3.97 1.83
CA GLU A 140 -15.10 4.55 0.75
C GLU A 140 -14.17 5.11 -0.34
N GLU A 141 -14.37 4.70 -1.59
CA GLU A 141 -13.48 5.02 -2.72
C GLU A 141 -13.21 6.52 -2.86
N ASP A 142 -14.21 7.34 -2.60
CA ASP A 142 -14.12 8.78 -2.76
C ASP A 142 -13.19 9.44 -1.73
N LEU A 143 -12.95 8.81 -0.59
CA LEU A 143 -11.93 9.22 0.37
C LEU A 143 -10.50 8.94 -0.14
N MET A 144 -10.32 8.04 -1.10
CA MET A 144 -9.02 7.64 -1.67
C MET A 144 -8.67 8.43 -2.95
N ARG A 145 -9.42 9.47 -3.32
CA ARG A 145 -9.11 10.40 -4.42
C ARG A 145 -9.42 11.84 -4.07
N HIS A 146 -8.97 12.74 -4.94
CA HIS A 146 -9.51 14.08 -5.01
C HIS A 146 -11.01 14.05 -5.34
N ARG A 147 -11.77 14.91 -4.66
CA ARG A 147 -13.22 15.03 -4.80
C ARG A 147 -13.63 16.37 -5.40
N LEU A 148 -14.73 16.36 -6.15
CA LEU A 148 -15.44 17.56 -6.55
C LEU A 148 -16.15 18.19 -5.33
N PRO A 149 -16.36 19.53 -5.32
CA PRO A 149 -16.96 20.25 -4.20
C PRO A 149 -18.26 19.67 -3.63
N GLU A 150 -19.10 19.11 -4.50
CA GLU A 150 -20.45 18.66 -4.22
C GLU A 150 -20.55 17.22 -3.72
N GLU A 151 -19.47 16.43 -3.75
CA GLU A 151 -19.52 14.99 -3.45
C GLU A 151 -19.67 14.69 -1.95
N ARG A 152 -18.99 15.46 -1.10
CA ARG A 152 -18.96 15.30 0.36
C ARG A 152 -18.98 16.67 1.06
N PRO A 153 -20.15 17.32 1.15
CA PRO A 153 -20.24 18.64 1.80
C PRO A 153 -19.90 18.60 3.30
N ASP A 154 -19.95 17.42 3.91
CA ASP A 154 -19.58 17.14 5.31
C ASP A 154 -18.07 16.97 5.54
N PHE A 155 -17.27 16.79 4.47
CA PHE A 155 -15.80 16.70 4.54
C PHE A 155 -15.16 17.96 3.93
N PRO A 156 -14.68 18.92 4.74
CA PRO A 156 -14.13 20.17 4.22
C PRO A 156 -12.83 19.96 3.44
N ASN A 157 -12.01 18.97 3.83
CA ASN A 157 -10.83 18.57 3.07
C ASN A 157 -11.25 17.73 1.86
N ARG A 158 -10.86 18.14 0.66
CA ARG A 158 -11.14 17.45 -0.62
C ARG A 158 -9.99 16.57 -1.11
N LYS A 159 -8.89 16.53 -0.36
CA LYS A 159 -7.74 15.68 -0.67
C LYS A 159 -8.05 14.22 -0.34
N PRO A 160 -7.38 13.28 -1.02
CA PRO A 160 -7.42 11.89 -0.60
C PRO A 160 -6.79 11.73 0.78
N ILE A 161 -7.34 10.82 1.58
CA ILE A 161 -6.68 10.33 2.80
C ILE A 161 -5.60 9.30 2.47
N SER A 162 -5.47 8.88 1.21
CA SER A 162 -4.35 8.08 0.75
C SER A 162 -3.23 8.95 0.19
N GLU A 163 -2.00 8.54 0.43
CA GLU A 163 -0.83 9.09 -0.27
C GLU A 163 -0.77 8.60 -1.73
N ASP A 164 0.09 9.24 -2.53
CA ASP A 164 0.55 8.67 -3.79
C ASP A 164 1.27 7.33 -3.53
N LEU A 165 1.26 6.42 -4.51
CA LEU A 165 1.89 5.12 -4.36
C LEU A 165 3.39 5.30 -4.30
N GLN A 166 4.00 4.95 -3.17
CA GLN A 166 5.44 4.98 -3.06
C GLN A 166 6.00 3.67 -3.61
N LEU A 167 6.77 3.74 -4.68
CA LEU A 167 7.51 2.61 -5.22
C LEU A 167 8.96 2.67 -4.75
N VAL A 168 9.48 1.55 -4.27
CA VAL A 168 10.76 1.44 -3.56
C VAL A 168 11.59 0.31 -4.17
N HIS A 169 12.87 0.61 -4.40
CA HIS A 169 13.87 -0.33 -4.88
C HIS A 169 14.97 -0.54 -3.84
N TYR A 170 15.32 -1.80 -3.61
CA TYR A 170 16.44 -2.22 -2.78
C TYR A 170 17.44 -3.05 -3.60
N ASP A 171 18.66 -2.55 -3.71
CA ASP A 171 19.83 -3.32 -4.17
C ASP A 171 20.38 -4.23 -3.05
N VAL A 172 21.28 -5.14 -3.40
CA VAL A 172 22.03 -5.96 -2.43
C VAL A 172 22.64 -5.09 -1.32
N GLY A 173 22.45 -5.52 -0.07
CA GLY A 173 22.87 -4.84 1.16
C GLY A 173 21.95 -3.72 1.61
N GLN A 174 21.01 -3.25 0.78
CA GLN A 174 20.10 -2.18 1.16
C GLN A 174 18.96 -2.69 2.05
N GLN A 175 18.53 -1.85 2.99
CA GLN A 175 17.52 -2.18 3.99
C GLN A 175 16.72 -0.93 4.41
N TYR A 176 15.70 -1.16 5.23
CA TYR A 176 15.11 -0.12 6.07
C TYR A 176 14.96 -0.68 7.48
N THR A 177 15.73 -0.13 8.43
CA THR A 177 15.70 -0.59 9.83
C THR A 177 14.31 -0.44 10.46
N ALA A 178 14.11 -1.13 11.59
CA ALA A 178 12.84 -1.12 12.31
C ALA A 178 12.30 0.30 12.59
N HIS A 179 11.09 0.58 12.12
CA HIS A 179 10.43 1.87 12.23
C HIS A 179 8.90 1.70 12.32
N HIS A 180 8.21 2.80 12.55
CA HIS A 180 6.76 2.91 12.43
C HIS A 180 6.42 3.80 11.25
N ASP A 181 5.28 3.54 10.60
CA ASP A 181 4.76 4.40 9.54
C ASP A 181 4.05 5.65 10.09
N PHE A 182 3.82 5.71 11.40
CA PHE A 182 3.29 6.90 12.07
C PHE A 182 4.41 7.69 12.75
N GLY A 183 4.24 9.01 12.83
CA GLY A 183 5.02 9.82 13.76
C GLY A 183 4.49 9.67 15.17
N TYR A 184 5.37 9.69 16.17
CA TYR A 184 4.93 9.85 17.56
C TYR A 184 4.36 11.27 17.71
N PRO A 185 3.15 11.45 18.26
CA PRO A 185 2.55 12.77 18.36
C PRO A 185 3.43 13.68 19.23
N ASP A 186 3.99 14.74 18.64
CA ASP A 186 4.64 15.82 19.40
C ASP A 186 3.58 16.58 20.20
N ALA A 187 3.23 16.12 21.41
CA ALA A 187 2.39 16.76 22.44
C ALA A 187 1.05 17.42 22.01
N ARG A 188 0.70 17.37 20.73
CA ARG A 188 -0.47 17.98 20.12
C ARG A 188 -1.58 16.95 20.16
N PRO A 189 -2.69 17.24 20.86
CA PRO A 189 -3.89 16.46 20.71
C PRO A 189 -4.24 16.42 19.21
N ASN A 190 -4.50 15.23 18.68
CA ASN A 190 -4.96 15.02 17.30
C ASN A 190 -3.94 15.25 16.17
N ALA A 191 -2.64 15.02 16.40
CA ALA A 191 -1.70 14.99 15.27
C ALA A 191 -2.12 13.94 14.22
N PRO A 192 -2.06 14.26 12.90
CA PRO A 192 -2.39 13.31 11.85
C PRO A 192 -1.39 12.16 11.87
N SER A 193 -1.90 10.96 11.62
CA SER A 193 -1.10 9.73 11.66
C SER A 193 -1.59 8.76 10.60
N ARG A 194 -0.67 8.12 9.89
CA ARG A 194 -0.99 6.98 9.04
C ARG A 194 -1.64 5.87 9.89
N SER A 195 -2.70 5.27 9.37
CA SER A 195 -3.51 4.27 10.06
C SER A 195 -3.41 2.88 9.44
N ILE A 196 -3.26 2.80 8.12
CA ILE A 196 -3.16 1.53 7.39
C ILE A 196 -2.10 1.65 6.31
N ASN A 197 -1.36 0.56 6.07
CA ASN A 197 -0.51 0.40 4.91
C ASN A 197 -0.98 -0.82 4.11
N LEU A 198 -1.29 -0.62 2.83
CA LEU A 198 -1.40 -1.69 1.84
C LEU A 198 -0.08 -1.77 1.08
N CYS A 199 0.72 -2.77 1.42
CA CYS A 199 2.00 -3.04 0.79
C CYS A 199 1.86 -4.01 -0.36
N MET A 200 2.64 -3.85 -1.42
CA MET A 200 2.63 -4.76 -2.58
C MET A 200 4.06 -5.13 -2.98
N TYR A 201 4.29 -6.40 -3.31
CA TYR A 201 5.57 -6.90 -3.81
C TYR A 201 5.52 -6.99 -5.34
N LEU A 202 6.52 -6.41 -6.01
CA LEU A 202 6.56 -6.34 -7.48
C LEU A 202 7.52 -7.37 -8.10
N ASN A 203 8.29 -8.07 -7.29
CA ASN A 203 9.16 -9.15 -7.75
C ASN A 203 9.38 -10.18 -6.63
N GLU A 204 10.08 -11.25 -7.00
CA GLU A 204 10.43 -12.37 -6.12
C GLU A 204 11.77 -12.99 -6.54
N GLY A 205 12.24 -13.99 -5.80
CA GLY A 205 13.47 -14.72 -6.09
C GLY A 205 14.73 -14.16 -5.44
N MET A 206 14.62 -13.08 -4.67
CA MET A 206 15.72 -12.56 -3.84
C MET A 206 15.93 -13.40 -2.58
N THR A 207 17.16 -13.41 -2.07
CA THR A 207 17.45 -13.88 -0.70
C THR A 207 17.46 -12.68 0.25
N GLY A 208 16.82 -12.81 1.42
CA GLY A 208 16.57 -11.67 2.31
C GLY A 208 15.43 -10.79 1.79
N GLY A 209 15.44 -9.51 2.14
CA GLY A 209 14.42 -8.56 1.67
C GLY A 209 13.02 -8.74 2.29
N GLU A 210 12.85 -9.60 3.29
CA GLU A 210 11.55 -9.78 3.95
C GLU A 210 11.08 -8.51 4.65
N THR A 211 9.76 -8.35 4.76
CA THR A 211 9.18 -7.35 5.67
C THR A 211 9.02 -7.99 7.04
N ALA A 212 9.86 -7.61 8.00
CA ALA A 212 9.91 -8.20 9.34
C ALA A 212 9.20 -7.32 10.36
N PHE A 213 8.42 -7.93 11.26
CA PHE A 213 7.79 -7.24 12.39
C PHE A 213 8.47 -7.68 13.71
N PRO A 214 9.55 -7.00 14.13
CA PRO A 214 10.42 -7.45 15.22
C PRO A 214 9.78 -7.45 16.61
N ARG A 215 8.65 -6.74 16.80
CA ARG A 215 7.91 -6.72 18.07
C ARG A 215 6.83 -7.79 18.18
N TRP A 216 6.57 -8.53 17.10
CA TRP A 216 5.65 -9.66 17.14
C TRP A 216 6.15 -10.73 18.12
N ARG A 217 5.25 -11.29 18.93
CA ARG A 217 5.54 -12.35 19.89
C ARG A 217 4.39 -13.35 19.93
N ASN A 218 4.70 -14.62 20.11
CA ASN A 218 3.72 -15.64 20.47
C ASN A 218 4.26 -16.54 21.59
N ALA A 219 3.45 -17.46 22.09
CA ALA A 219 3.84 -18.36 23.18
C ALA A 219 4.94 -19.38 22.81
N HIS A 220 5.23 -19.53 21.51
CA HIS A 220 6.12 -20.58 20.98
C HIS A 220 7.47 -20.04 20.51
N THR A 221 7.58 -18.77 20.15
CA THR A 221 8.81 -18.14 19.67
C THR A 221 8.83 -16.63 19.92
N THR A 222 10.05 -16.11 20.05
CA THR A 222 10.34 -14.67 20.09
C THR A 222 10.82 -14.12 18.75
N ASP A 223 10.90 -14.96 17.72
CA ASP A 223 11.33 -14.58 16.37
C ASP A 223 10.33 -13.61 15.75
N ALA A 224 10.81 -12.71 14.90
CA ALA A 224 9.94 -11.82 14.15
C ALA A 224 9.04 -12.61 13.19
N VAL A 225 7.77 -12.21 13.06
CA VAL A 225 6.99 -12.60 11.87
C VAL A 225 7.58 -11.89 10.66
N LYS A 226 7.84 -12.65 9.60
CA LYS A 226 8.43 -12.17 8.36
C LYS A 226 7.50 -12.46 7.19
N ALA A 227 7.23 -11.45 6.40
CA ALA A 227 6.56 -11.62 5.13
C ALA A 227 7.59 -11.70 4.01
N VAL A 228 7.57 -12.84 3.31
CA VAL A 228 8.45 -13.12 2.17
C VAL A 228 7.89 -12.43 0.92
N PRO A 229 8.72 -11.68 0.16
CA PRO A 229 8.30 -11.12 -1.11
C PRO A 229 7.88 -12.21 -2.10
N GLN A 230 6.73 -12.00 -2.74
CA GLN A 230 6.23 -12.84 -3.83
C GLN A 230 5.56 -11.92 -4.84
N LYS A 231 5.83 -12.11 -6.14
CA LYS A 231 5.35 -11.18 -7.17
C LYS A 231 3.82 -11.08 -7.11
N GLY A 232 3.29 -9.86 -7.09
CA GLY A 232 1.85 -9.60 -7.06
C GLY A 232 1.17 -9.81 -5.70
N LYS A 233 1.86 -10.33 -4.68
CA LYS A 233 1.34 -10.42 -3.32
C LYS A 233 1.18 -9.03 -2.71
N ALA A 234 0.09 -8.84 -1.96
CA ALA A 234 -0.09 -7.68 -1.10
C ALA A 234 -0.23 -8.06 0.37
N MET A 235 -0.03 -7.07 1.23
CA MET A 235 -0.27 -7.17 2.66
C MET A 235 -0.94 -5.94 3.19
N ILE A 236 -1.84 -6.13 4.14
CA ILE A 236 -2.45 -5.07 4.92
C ILE A 236 -1.93 -5.20 6.34
N PHE A 237 -1.34 -4.14 6.89
CA PHE A 237 -1.13 -4.04 8.32
C PHE A 237 -1.59 -2.70 8.87
N TYR A 238 -1.96 -2.72 10.14
CA TYR A 238 -2.58 -1.59 10.81
C TYR A 238 -1.60 -0.95 11.79
N MET A 239 -1.54 0.38 11.75
CA MET A 239 -0.76 1.21 12.68
C MET A 239 -1.57 1.60 13.92
N LYS A 240 -2.85 1.20 13.98
CA LYS A 240 -3.76 1.51 15.08
C LYS A 240 -4.50 0.28 15.55
N ASN A 241 -4.80 0.28 16.85
CA ASN A 241 -5.71 -0.65 17.50
C ASN A 241 -7.18 -0.27 17.23
N PRO A 242 -8.16 -1.17 17.45
CA PRO A 242 -9.58 -0.85 17.24
C PRO A 242 -10.08 0.29 18.13
N ASP A 243 -9.40 0.54 19.25
CA ASP A 243 -9.66 1.64 20.19
C ASP A 243 -9.09 2.99 19.72
N GLY A 244 -8.40 3.02 18.57
CA GLY A 244 -7.80 4.23 17.98
C GLY A 244 -6.40 4.57 18.51
N ASN A 245 -5.87 3.81 19.47
CA ASN A 245 -4.49 3.97 19.93
C ASN A 245 -3.50 3.48 18.87
N LEU A 246 -2.31 4.06 18.84
CA LEU A 246 -1.23 3.59 17.97
C LEU A 246 -0.80 2.18 18.38
N ASP A 247 -0.61 1.30 17.40
CA ASP A 247 -0.15 -0.07 17.64
C ASP A 247 1.37 -0.13 17.57
N ASP A 248 2.02 -0.07 18.73
CA ASP A 248 3.47 -0.14 18.82
C ASP A 248 4.04 -1.47 18.30
N LEU A 249 3.24 -2.56 18.31
CA LEU A 249 3.64 -3.85 17.74
C LEU A 249 3.76 -3.81 16.21
N SER A 250 3.20 -2.78 15.55
CA SER A 250 3.31 -2.57 14.11
C SER A 250 4.68 -2.08 13.65
N GLN A 251 5.67 -2.01 14.57
CA GLN A 251 7.04 -1.74 14.19
C GLN A 251 7.50 -2.78 13.17
N HIS A 252 8.07 -2.32 12.06
CA HIS A 252 8.48 -3.18 10.96
C HIS A 252 9.75 -2.70 10.27
N ALA A 253 10.41 -3.60 9.55
CA ALA A 253 11.66 -3.37 8.85
C ALA A 253 11.63 -4.03 7.47
N ALA A 254 12.32 -3.43 6.49
CA ALA A 254 12.72 -4.14 5.28
C ALA A 254 14.10 -4.75 5.54
N MET A 255 14.16 -6.08 5.66
CA MET A 255 15.41 -6.81 5.90
C MET A 255 16.39 -6.58 4.74
N PRO A 256 17.72 -6.64 4.99
CA PRO A 256 18.70 -6.53 3.93
C PRO A 256 18.45 -7.52 2.79
N VAL A 257 18.54 -7.04 1.56
CA VAL A 257 18.65 -7.93 0.39
C VAL A 257 20.04 -8.54 0.40
N VAL A 258 20.14 -9.87 0.39
CA VAL A 258 21.41 -10.60 0.39
C VAL A 258 21.84 -10.95 -1.03
N ASP A 259 20.88 -11.34 -1.88
CA ASP A 259 21.08 -11.65 -3.29
C ASP A 259 19.85 -11.26 -4.11
N GLY A 260 20.06 -10.82 -5.36
CA GLY A 260 19.02 -10.27 -6.22
C GLY A 260 18.67 -8.80 -5.92
N GLU A 261 17.42 -8.42 -6.14
CA GLU A 261 16.89 -7.08 -5.90
C GLU A 261 15.44 -7.15 -5.42
N LYS A 262 14.95 -6.10 -4.74
CA LYS A 262 13.55 -6.03 -4.30
C LYS A 262 12.87 -4.76 -4.80
N TRP A 263 11.72 -4.94 -5.43
CA TRP A 263 10.78 -3.90 -5.82
C TRP A 263 9.50 -4.03 -4.99
N PHE A 264 9.10 -2.92 -4.38
CA PHE A 264 8.06 -2.90 -3.36
C PHE A 264 7.26 -1.61 -3.42
N MET A 265 5.99 -1.66 -3.00
CA MET A 265 5.14 -0.47 -2.96
C MET A 265 4.43 -0.30 -1.63
N ASN A 266 4.25 0.95 -1.21
CA ASN A 266 3.38 1.33 -0.11
C ASN A 266 2.20 2.15 -0.64
N LEU A 267 0.99 1.80 -0.17
CA LEU A 267 -0.18 2.67 -0.21
C LEU A 267 -0.59 2.99 1.23
N TRP A 268 -0.16 4.16 1.70
CA TRP A 268 -0.52 4.64 3.03
C TRP A 268 -1.86 5.34 3.04
N THR A 269 -2.63 5.10 4.09
CA THR A 269 -3.85 5.86 4.38
C THR A 269 -3.79 6.51 5.76
N TRP A 270 -4.24 7.75 5.84
CA TRP A 270 -4.28 8.58 7.04
C TRP A 270 -5.59 8.37 7.80
N ASP A 271 -5.57 8.66 9.11
CA ASP A 271 -6.79 8.71 9.91
C ASP A 271 -7.69 9.88 9.47
N PRO A 272 -8.90 9.63 8.93
CA PRO A 272 -9.78 10.71 8.47
C PRO A 272 -10.33 11.59 9.58
N VAL A 273 -10.31 11.14 10.85
CA VAL A 273 -10.88 11.89 12.00
C VAL A 273 -9.94 13.01 12.49
N ARG A 274 -8.71 13.07 11.97
CA ARG A 274 -7.64 13.96 12.47
C ARG A 274 -6.90 14.74 11.38
N GLU A 275 -7.52 14.91 10.21
CA GLU A 275 -7.05 15.80 9.13
C GLU A 275 -7.86 17.09 9.01
#